data_AF-A0A7X9BBX4-F1
#
_entry.id   AF-A0A7X9BBX4-F1
#
_cell.length_a   1.000
_cell.length_b   1.000
_cell.length_c   1.000
_cell.angle_alpha   90.00
_cell.angle_beta   90.00
_cell.angle_gamma   90.00
#
_symmetry.space_group_name_H-M   'P 1'
#
loop_
_entity.id
_entity.type
_entity.pdbx_description
1 polymer ?
#
loop_
_entity_poly.entity_id
_entity_poly.type
_entity_poly.pdbx_seq_one_letter_code
_entity_poly.pdbx_strand_id
1 'polypeptide(L)'
;MMLNNNIKYCREELEMTQEELGYVFGVTGATVSGWENNNDTMPLPKMVKFANMYHYSLDYITGLSRKNDYSTIKKLNKEDVGAKLKSIRKQLGLTQKQIADECMITQQSYSLYENGKTLVTSLVLYTICFNHKLSIDKLLK
;
A
#
# COMPACT_ATOMS: atom_id res chain seq x y z
N MET A 1 1.06 10.47 4.94
CA MET A 1 1.55 10.67 3.56
C MET A 1 2.66 9.68 3.26
N MET A 2 2.81 9.25 2.01
CA MET A 2 3.96 8.44 1.57
C MET A 2 5.06 9.40 1.12
N LEU A 3 6.28 9.25 1.63
CA LEU A 3 7.31 10.28 1.45
C LEU A 3 7.72 10.47 -0.02
N ASN A 4 7.81 9.37 -0.78
CA ASN A 4 8.26 9.38 -2.17
C ASN A 4 7.46 8.38 -3.01
N ASN A 5 6.12 8.46 -3.01
CA ASN A 5 5.35 7.58 -3.88
C ASN A 5 5.77 7.80 -5.35
N ASN A 6 5.89 6.71 -6.11
CA ASN A 6 6.34 6.71 -7.50
C ASN A 6 5.16 6.58 -8.48
N ILE A 7 3.93 6.86 -8.06
CA ILE A 7 2.73 6.65 -8.89
C ILE A 7 2.84 7.47 -10.18
N LYS A 8 3.25 8.74 -10.07
CA LYS A 8 3.46 9.64 -11.20
C LYS A 8 4.48 9.08 -12.20
N TYR A 9 5.64 8.67 -11.69
CA TYR A 9 6.70 8.10 -12.51
C TYR A 9 6.22 6.83 -13.23
N CYS A 10 5.60 5.88 -12.50
CA CYS A 10 5.06 4.65 -13.07
C CYS A 10 4.02 4.92 -14.17
N ARG A 11 3.20 5.97 -14.02
CA ARG A 11 2.22 6.39 -15.02
C ARG A 11 2.90 6.99 -16.26
N GLU A 12 3.89 7.86 -16.06
CA GLU A 12 4.58 8.56 -17.15
C GLU A 12 5.43 7.61 -18.00
N GLU A 13 6.02 6.57 -17.41
CA GLU A 13 6.70 5.49 -18.14
C GLU A 13 5.76 4.67 -19.04
N LEU A 14 4.44 4.71 -18.77
CA LEU A 14 3.41 4.11 -19.61
C LEU A 14 2.87 5.09 -20.67
N GLU A 15 3.42 6.30 -20.75
CA GLU A 15 2.95 7.40 -21.61
C GLU A 15 1.48 7.78 -21.36
N MET A 16 0.97 7.53 -20.14
CA MET A 16 -0.42 7.78 -19.78
C MET A 16 -0.60 9.16 -19.13
N THR A 17 -1.69 9.85 -19.46
CA THR A 17 -2.18 11.02 -18.74
C THR A 17 -2.88 10.63 -17.43
N GLN A 18 -3.04 11.61 -16.52
CA GLN A 18 -3.81 11.40 -15.29
C GLN A 18 -5.27 11.00 -15.58
N GLU A 19 -5.87 11.54 -16.65
CA GLU A 19 -7.24 11.20 -17.07
C GLU A 19 -7.35 9.75 -17.58
N GLU A 20 -6.39 9.27 -18.36
CA GLU A 20 -6.37 7.88 -18.84
C GLU A 20 -6.21 6.89 -17.68
N LEU A 21 -5.31 7.18 -16.74
CA LEU A 21 -5.17 6.35 -15.54
C LEU A 21 -6.43 6.41 -14.67
N GLY A 22 -7.07 7.60 -14.59
CA GLY A 22 -8.34 7.79 -13.92
C GLY A 22 -9.43 6.89 -14.51
N TYR A 23 -9.55 6.88 -15.84
CA TYR A 23 -10.50 6.02 -16.57
C TYR A 23 -10.31 4.53 -16.25
N VAL A 24 -9.06 4.04 -16.23
CA VAL A 24 -8.72 2.63 -15.87
C VAL A 24 -9.22 2.24 -14.46
N PHE A 25 -9.26 3.21 -13.54
CA PHE A 25 -9.66 3.01 -12.15
C PHE A 25 -11.08 3.48 -11.82
N GLY A 26 -11.79 4.06 -12.79
CA GLY A 26 -13.12 4.64 -12.61
C GLY A 26 -13.11 5.85 -11.67
N VAL A 27 -12.08 6.69 -11.75
CA VAL A 27 -11.91 7.94 -10.99
C VAL A 27 -11.54 9.08 -11.93
N THR A 28 -11.57 10.33 -11.46
CA THR A 28 -11.15 11.49 -12.26
C THR A 28 -9.62 11.61 -12.30
N GLY A 29 -9.06 12.30 -13.30
CA GLY A 29 -7.64 12.65 -13.30
C GLY A 29 -7.23 13.48 -12.09
N ALA A 30 -8.14 14.29 -11.53
CA ALA A 30 -7.90 15.01 -10.27
C ALA A 30 -7.67 14.06 -9.08
N THR A 31 -8.39 12.93 -9.00
CA THR A 31 -8.14 11.92 -7.97
C THR A 31 -6.76 11.29 -8.14
N VAL A 32 -6.35 10.98 -9.37
CA VAL A 32 -5.00 10.46 -9.66
C VAL A 32 -3.93 11.49 -9.26
N SER A 33 -4.12 12.75 -9.64
CA SER A 33 -3.25 13.85 -9.21
C SER A 33 -3.18 13.95 -7.68
N GLY A 34 -4.30 13.75 -7.00
CA GLY A 34 -4.34 13.69 -5.54
C GLY A 34 -3.46 12.58 -4.96
N TRP A 35 -3.51 11.38 -5.54
CA TRP A 35 -2.65 10.26 -5.15
C TRP A 35 -1.17 10.54 -5.39
N GLU A 36 -0.82 11.08 -6.56
CA GLU A 36 0.57 11.40 -6.93
C GLU A 36 1.18 12.43 -5.99
N ASN A 37 0.41 13.46 -5.63
CA ASN A 37 0.89 14.56 -4.79
C ASN A 37 0.68 14.32 -3.29
N ASN A 38 0.28 13.11 -2.87
CA ASN A 38 -0.06 12.76 -1.47
C ASN A 38 -1.19 13.60 -0.84
N ASN A 39 -2.00 14.29 -1.64
CA ASN A 39 -3.22 14.96 -1.17
C ASN A 39 -4.29 13.92 -0.78
N ASP A 40 -4.23 12.74 -1.39
CA ASP A 40 -5.00 11.55 -1.03
C ASP A 40 -4.11 10.31 -1.16
N THR A 41 -4.53 9.16 -0.66
CA THR A 41 -3.80 7.89 -0.78
C THR A 41 -4.58 6.91 -1.65
N MET A 42 -3.93 6.38 -2.70
CA MET A 42 -4.52 5.33 -3.53
C MET A 42 -4.94 4.12 -2.67
N PRO A 43 -6.20 3.68 -2.69
CA PRO A 43 -6.66 2.52 -1.92
C PRO A 43 -5.89 1.24 -2.28
N LEU A 44 -5.63 0.39 -1.28
CA LEU A 44 -4.77 -0.79 -1.44
C LEU A 44 -5.22 -1.73 -2.57
N PRO A 45 -6.54 -2.02 -2.74
CA PRO A 45 -6.99 -2.82 -3.86
C PRO A 45 -6.71 -2.21 -5.25
N LYS A 46 -6.80 -0.87 -5.37
CA LYS A 46 -6.46 -0.15 -6.61
C LYS A 46 -4.95 -0.20 -6.87
N MET A 47 -4.14 -0.08 -5.82
CA MET A 47 -2.69 -0.17 -5.92
C MET A 47 -2.22 -1.59 -6.33
N VAL A 48 -2.82 -2.64 -5.77
CA VAL A 48 -2.57 -4.03 -6.22
C VAL A 48 -3.03 -4.24 -7.66
N LYS A 49 -4.17 -3.67 -8.07
CA LYS A 49 -4.60 -3.72 -9.47
C LYS A 49 -3.61 -3.01 -10.39
N PHE A 50 -3.10 -1.84 -9.99
CA PHE A 50 -2.09 -1.08 -10.73
C PHE A 50 -0.79 -1.90 -10.90
N ALA A 51 -0.29 -2.44 -9.79
CA ALA A 51 0.88 -3.32 -9.75
C ALA A 51 0.76 -4.51 -10.71
N ASN A 52 -0.36 -5.24 -10.64
CA ASN A 52 -0.56 -6.43 -11.46
C ASN A 52 -0.83 -6.12 -12.94
N MET A 53 -1.51 -5.02 -13.25
CA MET A 53 -1.86 -4.65 -14.62
C MET A 53 -0.65 -4.18 -15.42
N TYR A 54 0.28 -3.48 -14.78
CA TYR A 54 1.42 -2.84 -15.44
C TYR A 54 2.77 -3.38 -14.98
N HIS A 55 2.78 -4.54 -14.30
CA HIS A 55 3.99 -5.24 -13.86
C HIS A 55 4.94 -4.40 -13.01
N TYR A 56 4.39 -3.64 -12.07
CA TYR A 56 5.15 -2.89 -11.06
C TYR A 56 5.05 -3.57 -9.70
N SER A 57 6.15 -3.68 -8.96
CA SER A 57 6.11 -4.08 -7.56
C SER A 57 5.47 -2.97 -6.71
N LEU A 58 4.82 -3.34 -5.61
CA LEU A 58 4.26 -2.35 -4.68
C LEU A 58 5.35 -1.56 -3.97
N ASP A 59 6.49 -2.19 -3.68
CA ASP A 59 7.66 -1.52 -3.13
C ASP A 59 8.16 -0.43 -4.09
N TYR A 60 8.10 -0.67 -5.40
CA TYR A 60 8.47 0.31 -6.40
C TYR A 60 7.43 1.44 -6.50
N ILE A 61 6.13 1.12 -6.59
CA ILE A 61 5.04 2.11 -6.64
C ILE A 61 5.04 3.02 -5.42
N THR A 62 5.33 2.49 -4.23
CA THR A 62 5.32 3.24 -2.97
C THR A 62 6.66 3.92 -2.65
N GLY A 63 7.69 3.68 -3.45
CA GLY A 63 9.02 4.26 -3.26
C GLY A 63 9.87 3.60 -2.17
N LEU A 64 9.47 2.42 -1.67
CA LEU A 64 10.27 1.60 -0.76
C LEU A 64 11.48 0.94 -1.45
N SER A 65 11.38 0.74 -2.77
CA SER A 65 12.47 0.22 -3.62
C SER A 65 12.70 1.12 -4.83
N ARG A 66 13.98 1.26 -5.22
CA ARG A 66 14.37 1.88 -6.50
C ARG A 66 14.35 0.91 -7.68
N LYS A 67 14.29 -0.39 -7.41
CA LYS A 67 14.24 -1.44 -8.44
C LYS A 67 12.83 -2.01 -8.51
N ASN A 68 12.30 -2.14 -9.72
CA ASN A 68 11.05 -2.83 -9.97
C ASN A 68 11.28 -4.34 -9.97
N ASP A 69 11.15 -4.98 -8.79
CA ASP A 69 11.20 -6.44 -8.63
C ASP A 69 9.77 -6.99 -8.54
N TYR A 70 9.05 -6.92 -9.66
CA TYR A 70 7.63 -7.28 -9.72
C TYR A 70 7.43 -8.78 -9.52
N SER A 71 6.41 -9.11 -8.73
CA SER A 71 5.79 -10.43 -8.75
C SER A 71 4.29 -10.31 -8.60
N THR A 72 3.55 -11.24 -9.22
CA THR A 72 2.09 -11.21 -9.19
C THR A 72 1.56 -11.37 -7.77
N ILE A 73 0.72 -10.42 -7.37
CA ILE A 73 0.05 -10.42 -6.07
C ILE A 73 -1.31 -11.08 -6.23
N LYS A 74 -1.60 -12.08 -5.39
CA LYS A 74 -2.90 -12.75 -5.39
C LYS A 74 -4.01 -11.81 -4.94
N LYS A 75 -5.26 -12.23 -5.15
CA LYS A 75 -6.43 -11.48 -4.66
C LYS A 75 -6.28 -11.23 -3.16
N LEU A 76 -6.39 -9.96 -2.76
CA LEU A 76 -6.32 -9.56 -1.36
C LEU A 76 -7.40 -10.26 -0.54
N ASN A 77 -6.97 -10.90 0.54
CA ASN A 77 -7.82 -11.47 1.57
C ASN A 77 -7.48 -10.76 2.89
N LYS A 78 -8.49 -10.15 3.52
CA LYS A 78 -8.29 -9.31 4.72
C LYS A 78 -7.87 -10.14 5.94
N GLU A 79 -8.33 -11.38 6.05
CA GLU A 79 -7.95 -12.31 7.10
C GLU A 79 -6.48 -12.73 6.95
N ASP A 80 -6.03 -13.07 5.74
CA ASP A 80 -4.64 -13.45 5.46
C ASP A 80 -3.69 -12.28 5.71
N VAL A 81 -4.03 -11.09 5.21
CA VAL A 81 -3.23 -9.87 5.42
C VAL A 81 -3.19 -9.53 6.91
N GLY A 82 -4.33 -9.63 7.61
CA GLY A 82 -4.42 -9.42 9.05
C GLY A 82 -3.55 -10.37 9.86
N ALA A 83 -3.55 -11.66 9.52
CA ALA A 83 -2.72 -12.67 10.16
C ALA A 83 -1.21 -12.40 9.95
N LYS A 84 -0.82 -11.96 8.75
CA LYS A 84 0.57 -11.57 8.45
C LYS A 84 1.00 -10.32 9.23
N LEU A 85 0.16 -9.28 9.31
CA LEU A 85 0.42 -8.10 10.15
C LEU A 85 0.62 -8.48 11.61
N LYS A 86 -0.23 -9.38 12.13
CA LYS A 86 -0.11 -9.91 13.49
C LYS A 86 1.19 -10.68 13.72
N SER A 87 1.61 -11.48 12.75
CA SER A 87 2.88 -12.21 12.80
C SER A 87 4.07 -11.25 12.84
N ILE A 88 4.10 -10.28 11.92
CA ILE A 88 5.15 -9.25 11.85
C ILE A 88 5.22 -8.46 13.15
N ARG A 89 4.10 -7.94 13.66
CA ARG A 89 4.09 -7.19 14.92
C ARG A 89 4.69 -8.01 16.07
N LYS A 90 4.34 -9.30 16.17
CA LYS A 90 4.88 -10.19 17.19
C LYS A 90 6.38 -10.46 17.00
N GLN A 91 6.84 -10.64 15.77
CA GLN A 91 8.27 -10.79 15.45
C GLN A 91 9.08 -9.54 15.83
N LEU A 92 8.48 -8.37 15.69
CA LEU A 92 9.05 -7.09 16.12
C LEU A 92 8.96 -6.85 17.65
N GLY A 93 8.29 -7.74 18.40
CA GLY A 93 8.11 -7.58 19.85
C GLY A 93 7.17 -6.44 20.26
N LEU A 94 6.31 -5.97 19.36
CA LEU A 94 5.46 -4.80 19.58
C LEU A 94 4.07 -5.19 20.11
N THR A 95 3.52 -4.34 20.97
CA THR A 95 2.08 -4.36 21.32
C THR A 95 1.25 -3.76 20.18
N GLN A 96 -0.05 -4.07 20.14
CA GLN A 96 -0.96 -3.46 19.16
C GLN A 96 -1.03 -1.93 19.31
N LYS A 97 -0.85 -1.40 20.54
CA LYS A 97 -0.82 0.04 20.80
C LYS A 97 0.41 0.70 20.20
N GLN A 98 1.60 0.13 20.40
CA GLN A 98 2.86 0.68 19.85
C GLN A 98 2.82 0.80 18.33
N ILE A 99 2.45 -0.27 17.60
CA ILE A 99 2.42 -0.21 16.13
C ILE A 99 1.27 0.67 15.61
N ALA A 100 0.17 0.79 16.34
CA ALA A 100 -0.91 1.72 16.01
C ALA A 100 -0.44 3.18 16.15
N ASP A 101 0.33 3.48 17.19
CA ASP A 101 0.91 4.81 17.45
C ASP A 101 1.90 5.22 16.35
N GLU A 102 2.74 4.30 15.89
CA GLU A 102 3.61 4.52 14.72
C GLU A 102 2.83 4.90 13.45
N CYS A 103 1.63 4.35 13.31
CA CYS A 103 0.74 4.61 12.17
C CYS A 103 -0.20 5.81 12.40
N MET A 104 -0.14 6.46 13.57
CA MET A 104 -1.07 7.52 14.00
C MET A 104 -2.54 7.09 13.92
N ILE A 105 -2.84 5.85 14.27
CA ILE A 105 -4.21 5.31 14.36
C ILE A 105 -4.50 4.79 15.76
N THR A 106 -5.77 4.53 16.04
CA THR A 106 -6.17 3.93 17.33
C THR A 106 -5.78 2.45 17.38
N GLN A 107 -5.48 1.95 18.58
CA GLN A 107 -5.24 0.52 18.80
C GLN A 107 -6.44 -0.33 18.36
N GLN A 108 -7.67 0.18 18.53
CA GLN A 108 -8.88 -0.49 18.07
C GLN A 108 -8.89 -0.64 16.55
N SER A 109 -8.54 0.40 15.80
CA SER A 109 -8.44 0.35 14.33
C SER A 109 -7.43 -0.71 13.88
N TYR A 110 -6.26 -0.71 14.52
CA TYR A 110 -5.22 -1.71 14.20
C TYR A 110 -5.67 -3.14 14.54
N SER A 111 -6.37 -3.34 15.66
CA SER A 111 -6.94 -4.62 16.05
C SER A 111 -7.95 -5.15 15.02
N LEU A 112 -8.76 -4.28 14.40
CA LEU A 112 -9.67 -4.69 13.32
C LEU A 112 -8.93 -5.25 12.10
N TYR A 113 -7.75 -4.71 11.78
CA TYR A 113 -6.91 -5.24 10.70
C TYR A 113 -6.37 -6.63 11.07
N GLU A 114 -5.76 -6.81 12.25
CA GLU A 114 -5.20 -8.11 12.66
C GLU A 114 -6.22 -9.23 12.74
N ASN A 115 -7.47 -8.90 13.05
CA ASN A 115 -8.56 -9.85 13.16
C ASN A 115 -9.32 -10.04 11.83
N GLY A 116 -8.83 -9.47 10.72
CA GLY A 116 -9.46 -9.59 9.40
C GLY A 116 -10.84 -8.97 9.32
N LYS A 117 -11.22 -8.09 10.26
CA LYS A 117 -12.55 -7.45 10.23
C LYS A 117 -12.61 -6.44 9.09
N THR A 118 -11.53 -5.70 8.88
CA THR A 118 -11.37 -4.75 7.76
C THR A 118 -9.98 -4.89 7.12
N LEU A 119 -9.87 -4.49 5.86
CA LEU A 119 -8.61 -4.49 5.14
C LEU A 119 -7.77 -3.28 5.57
N VAL A 120 -6.45 -3.50 5.72
CA VAL A 120 -5.50 -2.42 6.00
C VAL A 120 -5.45 -1.40 4.86
N THR A 121 -5.30 -0.13 5.19
CA THR A 121 -5.14 0.94 4.19
C THR A 121 -3.72 0.94 3.64
N SER A 122 -3.52 1.47 2.43
CA SER A 122 -2.19 1.56 1.81
C SER A 122 -1.22 2.39 2.65
N LEU A 123 -1.72 3.47 3.28
CA LEU A 123 -0.89 4.33 4.12
C LEU A 123 -0.40 3.58 5.37
N VAL A 124 -1.28 2.88 6.09
CA VAL A 124 -0.90 2.11 7.27
C VAL A 124 0.09 1.00 6.89
N LEU A 125 -0.18 0.28 5.81
CA LEU A 125 0.69 -0.77 5.33
C LEU A 125 2.08 -0.24 4.94
N TYR A 126 2.11 0.89 4.22
CA TYR A 126 3.34 1.60 3.87
C TYR A 126 4.10 2.03 5.11
N THR A 127 3.46 2.66 6.09
CA THR A 127 4.13 3.17 7.30
C THR A 127 4.81 2.04 8.07
N ILE A 128 4.13 0.91 8.25
CA ILE A 128 4.73 -0.28 8.91
C ILE A 128 5.94 -0.76 8.12
N CYS A 129 5.82 -0.92 6.80
CA CYS A 129 6.91 -1.43 5.98
C CYS A 129 8.10 -0.47 5.92
N PHE A 130 7.83 0.84 5.83
CA PHE A 130 8.83 1.89 5.84
C PHE A 130 9.61 1.93 7.17
N ASN A 131 8.91 1.99 8.31
CA ASN A 131 9.53 2.10 9.63
C ASN A 131 10.37 0.87 9.99
N HIS A 132 9.94 -0.31 9.57
CA HIS A 132 10.58 -1.59 9.91
C HIS A 132 11.42 -2.20 8.78
N LYS A 133 11.64 -1.46 7.69
CA LYS A 133 12.43 -1.89 6.51
C LYS A 133 11.94 -3.22 5.90
N LEU A 134 10.63 -3.38 5.82
CA LEU A 134 9.95 -4.53 5.24
C LEU A 134 9.50 -4.24 3.80
N SER A 135 9.16 -5.31 3.08
CA SER A 135 8.62 -5.25 1.72
C SER A 135 7.11 -5.47 1.75
N ILE A 136 6.36 -4.58 1.09
CA ILE A 136 4.92 -4.71 0.89
C ILE A 136 4.65 -5.91 -0.01
N ASP A 137 5.42 -6.10 -1.08
CA ASP A 137 5.28 -7.26 -1.97
C ASP A 137 5.42 -8.57 -1.20
N LYS A 138 6.46 -8.72 -0.38
CA LYS A 138 6.65 -9.94 0.43
C LYS A 138 5.51 -10.18 1.41
N LEU A 139 4.94 -9.11 1.96
CA LEU A 139 3.80 -9.20 2.87
C LEU A 139 2.53 -9.66 2.12
N LEU A 140 2.30 -9.18 0.89
CA LEU A 140 1.07 -9.45 0.15
C LEU A 140 1.12 -10.66 -0.79
N LYS A 141 2.30 -11.25 -1.02
CA LYS A 141 2.50 -12.47 -1.82
C LYS A 141 1.87 -13.72 -1.20
#